data_AF-A0A8D5JH89-F1
#
_entry.id   AF-A0A8D5JH89-F1
#
_cell.length_a   1.000
_cell.length_b   1.000
_cell.length_c   1.000
_cell.angle_alpha   90.00
_cell.angle_beta   90.00
_cell.angle_gamma   90.00
#
_symmetry.space_group_name_H-M   'P 1'
#
loop_
_entity.id
_entity.type
_entity.pdbx_description
1 polymer ?
#
loop_
_entity_poly.entity_id
_entity_poly.type
_entity_poly.pdbx_seq_one_letter_code
_entity_poly.pdbx_strand_id
1 'polypeptide(L)'
;MIIQIIDYLKAHSGAVKLCTWVGLTTIIVWSVSGVDTHHAHTWMEKHIPGFWALFGIISCVILVYFSRWFGKGGIMTREDYYDN
;
A
#
# COMPACT_ATOMS: atom_id res chain seq x y z
N MET A 1 -18.41 -6.79 17.28
CA MET A 1 -17.25 -7.58 16.82
C MET A 1 -16.23 -6.74 16.05
N ILE A 2 -16.60 -6.04 14.96
CA ILE A 2 -15.66 -5.15 14.22
C ILE A 2 -15.04 -4.05 15.11
N ILE A 3 -15.83 -3.41 15.97
CA ILE A 3 -15.34 -2.34 16.87
C ILE A 3 -14.29 -2.87 17.86
N GLN A 4 -14.47 -4.07 18.40
CA GLN A 4 -13.51 -4.71 19.30
C GLN A 4 -12.17 -5.02 18.62
N ILE A 5 -12.20 -5.39 17.33
CA ILE A 5 -10.98 -5.61 16.53
C ILE A 5 -10.25 -4.28 16.32
N ILE A 6 -10.99 -3.21 15.99
CA ILE A 6 -10.41 -1.87 15.80
C ILE A 6 -9.78 -1.37 17.10
N ASP A 7 -10.46 -1.52 18.23
CA ASP A 7 -9.96 -1.11 19.54
C ASP A 7 -8.73 -1.92 19.95
N TYR A 8 -8.72 -3.23 19.67
CA TYR A 8 -7.56 -4.09 19.90
C TYR A 8 -6.34 -3.66 19.06
N LEU A 9 -6.54 -3.38 17.77
CA LEU A 9 -5.47 -2.90 16.88
C LEU A 9 -4.98 -1.50 17.27
N LYS A 10 -5.86 -0.62 17.76
CA LYS A 10 -5.48 0.69 18.30
C LYS A 10 -4.66 0.55 19.59
N ALA A 11 -5.08 -0.31 20.51
CA ALA A 11 -4.37 -0.58 21.75
C ALA A 11 -2.96 -1.14 21.50
N HIS A 12 -2.79 -1.93 20.44
CA HIS A 12 -1.49 -2.49 20.02
C HIS A 12 -0.88 -1.76 18.81
N SER A 13 -1.18 -0.47 18.64
CA SER A 13 -0.74 0.30 17.47
C SER A 13 0.78 0.31 17.26
N GLY A 14 1.57 0.19 18.34
CA GLY A 14 3.03 0.02 18.26
C GLY A 14 3.44 -1.29 17.57
N ALA A 15 2.83 -2.40 17.99
CA ALA A 15 3.08 -3.70 17.37
C ALA A 15 2.58 -3.75 15.93
N VAL A 16 1.42 -3.16 15.64
CA VAL A 16 0.90 -3.08 14.26
C VAL A 16 1.86 -2.30 13.36
N LYS A 17 2.35 -1.13 13.81
CA LYS A 17 3.34 -0.35 13.05
C LYS A 17 4.61 -1.17 12.81
N LEU A 18 5.11 -1.84 13.83
CA LEU A 18 6.30 -2.68 13.72
C LEU A 18 6.09 -3.81 12.72
N CYS A 19 5.00 -4.56 12.83
CA CYS A 19 4.67 -5.65 11.90
C CYS A 19 4.58 -5.15 10.45
N THR A 20 3.97 -3.99 10.22
CA THR A 20 3.89 -3.39 8.88
C THR A 20 5.27 -3.00 8.35
N TRP A 21 6.12 -2.37 9.17
CA TRP A 21 7.48 -2.01 8.78
C TRP A 21 8.35 -3.24 8.52
N VAL A 22 8.23 -4.28 9.34
CA VAL A 22 8.93 -5.56 9.16
C VAL A 22 8.47 -6.26 7.88
N GLY A 23 7.17 -6.29 7.61
CA GLY A 23 6.63 -6.84 6.37
C GLY A 23 7.15 -6.09 5.14
N LEU A 24 7.10 -4.75 5.18
CA LEU A 24 7.59 -3.90 4.09
C LEU A 24 9.08 -4.11 3.82
N THR A 25 9.91 -4.10 4.86
CA THR A 25 11.35 -4.32 4.74
C THR A 25 11.66 -5.73 4.23
N THR A 26 10.95 -6.75 4.71
CA THR A 26 11.09 -8.14 4.23
C THR A 26 10.79 -8.24 2.73
N ILE A 27 9.71 -7.62 2.26
CA ILE A 27 9.34 -7.61 0.84
C ILE A 27 10.40 -6.92 -0.02
N ILE A 28 10.96 -5.80 0.46
CA ILE A 28 12.01 -5.07 -0.25
C ILE A 28 13.29 -5.91 -0.34
N VAL A 29 13.73 -6.48 0.79
CA VAL A 29 14.92 -7.33 0.84
C VAL A 29 14.76 -8.53 -0.09
N TRP A 30 13.63 -9.23 -0.01
CA TRP A 30 13.33 -10.38 -0.87
C TRP A 30 13.33 -10.01 -2.36
N SER A 31 12.77 -8.84 -2.70
CA SER A 31 12.71 -8.33 -4.07
C SER A 31 14.09 -7.98 -4.64
N VAL A 32 15.07 -7.65 -3.80
CA VAL A 32 16.45 -7.34 -4.22
C VAL A 32 17.35 -8.57 -4.22
N SER A 33 17.19 -9.48 -3.26
CA SER A 33 18.10 -10.62 -3.07
C SER A 33 17.60 -11.94 -3.66
N GLY A 34 16.29 -12.12 -3.79
CA GLY A 34 15.67 -13.42 -4.09
C GLY A 34 14.95 -13.49 -5.44
N VAL A 35 14.74 -12.36 -6.12
CA VAL A 35 14.10 -12.32 -7.44
C VAL A 35 15.17 -12.39 -8.52
N ASP A 36 15.18 -13.49 -9.27
CA ASP A 36 16.07 -13.68 -10.40
C ASP A 36 15.61 -12.81 -11.59
N THR A 37 16.41 -11.80 -11.95
CA THR A 37 16.10 -10.82 -13.00
C THR A 37 16.64 -11.22 -14.38
N HIS A 38 17.05 -12.49 -14.55
CA HIS A 38 17.66 -13.00 -15.79
C HIS A 38 16.75 -12.90 -17.03
N HIS A 39 15.43 -12.72 -16.85
CA HIS A 39 14.45 -12.48 -17.93
C HIS A 39 13.83 -11.07 -17.88
N ALA A 40 14.59 -10.06 -17.45
CA ALA A 40 14.15 -8.67 -17.53
C ALA A 40 13.89 -8.25 -18.99
N HIS A 41 12.63 -8.15 -19.38
CA HIS A 41 12.21 -7.79 -20.73
C HIS A 41 12.28 -6.28 -21.00
N THR A 42 12.44 -5.45 -19.96
CA THR A 42 12.57 -4.00 -20.10
C THR A 42 13.87 -3.45 -19.51
N TRP A 43 14.40 -2.37 -20.12
CA TRP A 43 15.64 -1.70 -19.68
C TRP A 43 15.61 -1.29 -18.21
N MET A 44 14.44 -0.89 -17.72
CA MET A 44 14.19 -0.39 -16.37
C MET A 44 14.30 -1.49 -15.31
N GLU A 45 13.81 -2.70 -15.60
CA GLU A 45 13.94 -3.87 -14.74
C GLU A 45 15.40 -4.33 -14.58
N LYS A 46 16.23 -4.09 -15.60
CA LYS A 46 17.64 -4.49 -15.60
C LYS A 46 18.55 -3.54 -14.82
N HIS A 47 18.24 -2.25 -14.77
CA HIS A 47 19.09 -1.23 -14.13
C HIS A 47 18.60 -0.82 -12.74
N ILE A 48 17.33 -1.05 -12.41
CA ILE A 48 16.73 -0.63 -11.13
C ILE A 48 16.45 -1.87 -10.28
N PRO A 49 17.28 -2.17 -9.26
CA PRO A 49 16.99 -3.24 -8.32
C PRO A 49 15.68 -2.92 -7.56
N GLY A 50 14.77 -3.89 -7.49
CA GLY A 50 13.47 -3.69 -6.84
C GLY A 50 12.48 -2.82 -7.63
N PHE A 51 12.63 -2.70 -8.95
CA PHE A 51 11.75 -1.91 -9.83
C PHE A 51 10.25 -2.14 -9.56
N TRP A 52 9.82 -3.40 -9.50
CA TRP A 52 8.42 -3.75 -9.28
C TRP A 52 7.88 -3.33 -7.90
N ALA A 53 8.71 -3.39 -6.85
CA ALA A 53 8.32 -2.93 -5.53
C ALA A 53 8.15 -1.40 -5.50
N LEU A 54 9.07 -0.66 -6.12
CA LEU A 54 8.98 0.79 -6.28
C LEU A 54 7.75 1.19 -7.11
N PHE A 55 7.55 0.52 -8.25
CA PHE A 55 6.41 0.75 -9.12
C PHE A 55 5.09 0.51 -8.38
N GLY A 56 4.98 -0.58 -7.61
CA GLY A 56 3.79 -0.89 -6.83
C GLY A 56 3.47 0.17 -5.76
N ILE A 57 4.49 0.61 -5.01
CA ILE A 57 4.32 1.66 -3.99
C ILE A 57 3.89 2.98 -4.64
N ILE A 58 4.59 3.40 -5.69
CA ILE A 58 4.29 4.65 -6.41
C ILE A 58 2.88 4.60 -7.00
N SER A 59 2.52 3.49 -7.64
CA SER A 59 1.18 3.30 -8.21
C SER A 59 0.09 3.35 -7.13
N CYS A 60 0.33 2.74 -5.97
CA CYS A 60 -0.60 2.81 -4.85
C CYS A 60 -0.82 4.25 -4.37
N VAL A 61 0.25 5.02 -4.19
CA VAL A 61 0.15 6.44 -3.79
C VAL A 61 -0.63 7.24 -4.85
N ILE A 62 -0.28 7.07 -6.13
CA ILE A 62 -0.97 7.74 -7.24
C ILE A 62 -2.46 7.41 -7.22
N LEU A 63 -2.83 6.13 -7.10
CA LEU A 63 -4.22 5.70 -7.04
C LEU A 63 -4.96 6.32 -5.86
N VAL A 64 -4.38 6.35 -4.67
CA VAL A 64 -5.01 6.97 -3.49
C VAL A 64 -5.29 8.45 -3.73
N TYR A 65 -4.32 9.19 -4.26
CA TYR A 65 -4.52 10.62 -4.55
C TYR A 65 -5.54 10.84 -5.66
N PHE A 66 -5.48 10.04 -6.71
CA PHE A 66 -6.42 10.11 -7.83
C PHE A 66 -7.85 9.79 -7.36
N SER A 67 -8.05 8.72 -6.61
CA SER A 67 -9.35 8.35 -6.04
C SER A 67 -9.90 9.43 -5.11
N ARG A 68 -9.06 10.06 -4.28
CA ARG A 68 -9.48 11.17 -3.42
C ARG A 68 -9.91 12.39 -4.24
N TRP A 69 -9.14 12.75 -5.26
CA TRP A 69 -9.47 13.86 -6.14
C TRP A 69 -10.76 13.59 -6.92
N PHE A 70 -10.89 12.40 -7.49
CA PHE A 70 -12.06 11.95 -8.24
C PHE A 70 -13.33 11.91 -7.38
N GLY A 71 -13.24 11.38 -6.15
CA GLY A 71 -14.38 11.36 -5.23
C GLY A 71 -14.85 12.75 -4.80
N LYS A 72 -13.92 13.70 -4.61
CA LYS A 72 -14.25 15.12 -4.39
C LYS A 72 -14.92 15.79 -5.60
N GLY A 73 -14.80 15.18 -6.79
CA GLY A 73 -15.49 15.61 -8.01
C GLY A 73 -17.00 15.38 -8.03
N GLY A 74 -17.61 14.93 -6.92
CA GLY A 74 -19.07 14.85 -6.77
C GLY A 74 -19.66 13.44 -6.82
N ILE A 75 -18.82 12.41 -6.70
CA ILE A 75 -19.23 10.99 -6.80
C ILE A 75 -19.45 10.39 -5.39
N MET A 76 -18.99 11.09 -4.36
CA MET A 76 -19.23 10.69 -2.97
C MET A 76 -20.66 11.03 -2.57
N THR A 77 -21.38 10.03 -2.06
CA THR A 77 -22.64 10.23 -1.33
C THR A 77 -22.38 11.09 -0.10
N ARG A 78 -23.34 11.95 0.25
CA ARG A 78 -23.24 12.81 1.44
C ARG A 78 -23.11 11.97 2.70
N GLU A 79 -22.35 12.47 3.68
CA GLU A 79 -22.10 11.77 4.94
C GLU A 79 -23.39 11.50 5.74
N ASP A 80 -24.43 12.33 5.53
CA ASP A 80 -25.74 12.26 6.20
C ASP A 80 -26.77 11.37 5.49
N TYR A 81 -26.38 10.61 4.46
CA TYR A 81 -27.31 9.85 3.64
C TYR A 81 -28.13 8.79 4.40
N TYR A 82 -27.60 8.26 5.51
CA TYR A 82 -28.26 7.27 6.36
C TYR A 82 -28.77 7.83 7.69
N ASP A 83 -28.73 9.15 7.88
CA ASP A 83 -29.18 9.79 9.12
C ASP A 83 -30.73 9.95 9.19
N ASN A 84 -31.48 9.27 8.32
CA ASN A 84 -32.96 9.17 8.34
C ASN A 84 -33.42 7.74 8.58
#